data_AF-A0A4Y7KKU8-F1
#
_entry.id   AF-A0A4Y7KKU8-F1
#
_cell.length_a   1.000
_cell.length_b   1.000
_cell.length_c   1.000
_cell.angle_alpha   90.00
_cell.angle_beta   90.00
_cell.angle_gamma   90.00
#
_symmetry.space_group_name_H-M   'P 1'
#
loop_
_entity.id
_entity.type
_entity.pdbx_description
1 polymer ?
#
loop_
_entity_poly.entity_id
_entity_poly.type
_entity_poly.pdbx_seq_one_letter_code
_entity_poly.pdbx_strand_id
1 'polypeptide(L)'
;MASFHVRSISLPKTSHPITLAVEEQLCQIKATEQATSSSSIYQNLSGLVDLYECVEDFLTTQDGKCLDSGLDGSIVLLDVCSIAKDVLSQMKQSVQELQSSIRRRSNEVSEYMISRKKITKVIRKCISDLKNNKKVDTEVTILREVEVTTLAVLESLLSFVSEPKQKNSLISKLMLTKQVANKCNEKTSEVAKVNTAVKALTKGIEVNKVQKTLKALEMTLEDLEDKLEVLFRCLIKNRVSLLNILNQ
;
A
#
# COMPACT_ATOMS: atom_id res chain seq x y z
N MET A 1 29.85 43.01 38.78
CA MET A 1 30.36 42.03 37.80
C MET A 1 29.33 40.93 37.68
N ALA A 2 28.57 40.89 36.59
CA ALA A 2 27.57 39.86 36.36
C ALA A 2 28.22 38.69 35.61
N SER A 3 28.18 37.50 36.21
CA SER A 3 28.65 36.25 35.61
C SER A 3 27.64 35.78 34.56
N PHE A 4 28.05 35.72 33.30
CA PHE A 4 27.25 35.14 32.22
C PHE A 4 27.44 33.62 32.20
N HIS A 5 26.43 32.88 32.63
CA HIS A 5 26.34 31.44 32.43
C HIS A 5 26.00 31.17 30.96
N VAL A 6 27.00 30.80 30.16
CA VAL A 6 26.78 30.24 28.82
C VAL A 6 26.18 28.85 29.02
N ARG A 7 24.91 28.67 28.65
CA ARG A 7 24.28 27.35 28.54
C ARG A 7 24.82 26.67 27.29
N SER A 8 25.55 25.59 27.47
CA SER A 8 25.96 24.70 26.37
C SER A 8 24.72 24.17 25.66
N ILE A 9 24.60 24.50 24.37
CA ILE A 9 23.68 23.86 23.45
C ILE A 9 24.23 22.47 23.13
N SER A 10 23.57 21.43 23.61
CA SER A 10 23.85 20.05 23.22
C SER A 10 23.58 19.90 21.72
N LEU A 11 24.61 19.56 20.94
CA LEU A 11 24.43 19.10 19.56
C LEU A 11 23.43 17.93 19.54
N PRO A 12 22.57 17.81 18.52
CA PRO A 12 21.82 16.58 18.31
C PRO A 12 22.81 15.41 18.27
N LYS A 13 22.52 14.33 19.02
CA LYS A 13 23.28 13.09 18.89
C LYS A 13 23.25 12.71 17.41
N THR A 14 24.41 12.62 16.77
CA THR A 14 24.52 12.11 15.40
C THR A 14 24.01 10.67 15.41
N SER A 15 22.82 10.43 14.85
CA SER A 15 22.28 9.08 14.67
C SER A 15 23.29 8.22 13.93
N HIS A 16 23.38 6.93 14.27
CA HIS A 16 24.28 6.00 13.59
C HIS A 16 23.96 5.97 12.08
N PRO A 17 24.95 5.91 11.16
CA PRO A 17 24.70 6.00 9.71
C PRO A 17 23.62 5.03 9.20
N ILE A 18 23.55 3.83 9.77
CA ILE A 18 22.56 2.79 9.43
C ILE A 18 21.14 3.17 9.89
N THR A 19 21.01 3.76 11.09
CA THR A 19 19.72 4.28 11.57
C THR A 19 19.21 5.41 10.68
N LEU A 20 20.11 6.30 10.26
CA LEU A 20 19.77 7.42 9.39
C LEU A 20 19.29 6.95 8.01
N ALA A 21 19.87 5.87 7.47
CA ALA A 21 19.42 5.28 6.21
C ALA A 21 17.97 4.77 6.29
N VAL A 22 17.59 4.10 7.39
CA VAL A 22 16.21 3.65 7.62
C VAL A 22 15.25 4.85 7.74
N GLU A 23 15.64 5.87 8.50
CA GLU A 23 14.84 7.10 8.68
C GLU A 23 14.64 7.87 7.36
N GLU A 24 15.67 7.92 6.51
CA GLU A 24 15.60 8.58 5.20
C GLU A 24 14.60 7.86 4.28
N GLN A 25 14.70 6.53 4.17
CA GLN A 25 13.75 5.72 3.39
C GLN A 25 12.32 5.87 3.90
N LEU A 26 12.11 5.86 5.22
CA LEU A 26 10.80 6.11 5.84
C LEU A 26 10.25 7.49 5.45
N CYS A 27 11.06 8.54 5.52
CA CYS A 27 10.65 9.90 5.15
C CYS A 27 10.21 9.98 3.68
N GLN A 28 10.95 9.34 2.77
CA GLN A 28 10.63 9.35 1.34
C GLN A 28 9.29 8.66 1.04
N ILE A 29 9.06 7.49 1.63
CA ILE A 29 7.80 6.74 1.44
C ILE A 29 6.62 7.52 2.03
N LYS A 30 6.76 8.06 3.24
CA LYS A 30 5.70 8.85 3.91
C LYS A 30 5.30 10.09 3.14
N ALA A 31 6.24 10.75 2.45
CA ALA A 31 5.93 11.89 1.60
C ALA A 31 4.94 11.55 0.46
N THR A 32 4.83 10.27 0.10
CA THR A 32 4.00 9.78 -1.01
C THR A 32 3.01 8.68 -0.61
N GLU A 33 2.83 8.42 0.68
CA GLU A 33 1.98 7.33 1.20
C GLU A 33 0.49 7.47 0.84
N GLN A 34 0.00 8.73 0.73
CA GLN A 34 -1.39 9.05 0.40
C GLN A 34 -1.67 9.05 -1.11
N ALA A 35 -0.65 8.83 -1.93
CA ALA A 35 -0.81 8.82 -3.37
C ALA A 35 -1.55 7.54 -3.82
N THR A 36 -2.61 7.73 -4.60
CA THR A 36 -3.53 6.64 -5.01
C THR A 36 -3.30 6.14 -6.43
N SER A 37 -2.28 6.67 -7.12
CA SER A 37 -1.95 6.26 -8.48
C SER A 37 -1.08 5.00 -8.50
N SER A 38 -1.26 4.15 -9.50
CA SER A 38 -0.47 2.92 -9.65
C SER A 38 1.04 3.18 -9.64
N SER A 39 1.50 4.23 -10.33
CA SER A 39 2.91 4.61 -10.37
C SER A 39 3.45 4.98 -8.99
N SER A 40 2.69 5.72 -8.18
CA SER A 40 3.12 6.07 -6.82
C SER A 40 3.13 4.86 -5.90
N ILE A 41 2.14 3.96 -6.04
CA ILE A 41 2.09 2.71 -5.28
C ILE A 41 3.29 1.83 -5.64
N TYR A 42 3.63 1.72 -6.93
CA TYR A 42 4.82 1.00 -7.38
C TYR A 42 6.11 1.59 -6.79
N GLN A 43 6.26 2.93 -6.80
CA GLN A 43 7.41 3.59 -6.18
C GLN A 43 7.47 3.34 -4.68
N ASN A 44 6.33 3.38 -3.97
CA ASN A 44 6.27 3.05 -2.55
C ASN A 44 6.66 1.60 -2.27
N LEU A 45 6.20 0.64 -3.10
CA LEU A 45 6.64 -0.75 -2.99
C LEU A 45 8.15 -0.89 -3.25
N SER A 46 8.73 -0.09 -4.15
CA SER A 46 10.18 -0.05 -4.33
C SER A 46 10.90 0.51 -3.13
N GLY A 47 10.46 1.66 -2.61
CA GLY A 47 11.03 2.22 -1.38
C GLY A 47 10.92 1.25 -0.21
N LEU A 48 9.84 0.46 -0.11
CA LEU A 48 9.76 -0.59 0.91
C LEU A 48 10.80 -1.69 0.72
N VAL A 49 11.06 -2.14 -0.51
CA VAL A 49 12.13 -3.11 -0.76
C VAL A 49 13.47 -2.56 -0.28
N ASP A 50 13.80 -1.32 -0.66
CA ASP A 50 15.05 -0.66 -0.27
C ASP A 50 15.11 -0.42 1.26
N LEU A 51 13.98 -0.07 1.87
CA LEU A 51 13.84 0.07 3.32
C LEU A 51 14.13 -1.25 4.05
N TYR A 52 13.56 -2.38 3.60
CA TYR A 52 13.80 -3.67 4.24
C TYR A 52 15.24 -4.17 4.06
N GLU A 53 15.94 -3.75 3.00
CA GLU A 53 17.40 -3.95 2.89
C GLU A 53 18.15 -3.17 3.98
N CYS A 54 17.81 -1.89 4.19
CA CYS A 54 18.40 -1.09 5.27
C CYS A 54 18.06 -1.62 6.67
N VAL A 55 16.83 -2.12 6.86
CA VAL A 55 16.42 -2.73 8.13
C VAL A 55 17.23 -3.99 8.41
N GLU A 56 17.53 -4.80 7.39
CA GLU A 56 18.38 -5.98 7.55
C GLU A 56 19.76 -5.61 8.12
N ASP A 57 20.40 -4.58 7.56
CA ASP A 57 21.67 -4.06 8.07
C ASP A 57 21.53 -3.51 9.49
N PHE A 58 20.44 -2.79 9.77
CA PHE A 58 20.12 -2.27 11.10
C PHE A 58 20.01 -3.39 12.13
N LEU A 59 19.35 -4.50 11.80
CA LEU A 59 19.19 -5.65 12.70
C LEU A 59 20.54 -6.28 13.09
N THR A 60 21.55 -6.25 12.21
CA THR A 60 22.90 -6.76 12.54
C THR A 60 23.62 -5.96 13.63
N THR A 61 23.20 -4.73 13.88
CA THR A 61 23.83 -3.82 14.85
C THR A 61 23.14 -3.80 16.21
N GLN A 62 22.00 -4.47 16.36
CA GLN A 62 21.19 -4.44 17.57
C GLN A 62 21.46 -5.67 18.46
N ASP A 63 21.77 -5.43 19.73
CA ASP A 63 21.73 -6.48 20.76
C ASP A 63 20.25 -6.79 21.06
N GLY A 64 19.83 -8.06 20.90
CA GLY A 64 18.44 -8.56 20.81
C GLY A 64 17.43 -8.19 21.91
N LYS A 65 17.75 -7.30 22.85
CA LYS A 65 16.90 -6.84 23.96
C LYS A 65 15.72 -5.94 23.55
N CYS A 66 15.65 -5.45 22.30
CA CYS A 66 14.60 -4.51 21.84
C CYS A 66 13.85 -4.99 20.57
N LEU A 67 13.64 -6.31 20.41
CA LEU A 67 13.11 -6.88 19.16
C LEU A 67 11.83 -7.73 19.31
N ASP A 68 11.40 -8.06 20.53
CA ASP A 68 10.29 -9.01 20.76
C ASP A 68 8.97 -8.54 20.13
N SER A 69 8.68 -7.23 20.19
CA SER A 69 7.48 -6.64 19.57
C SER A 69 7.50 -6.63 18.03
N GLY A 70 8.67 -6.79 17.41
CA GLY A 70 8.80 -6.83 15.95
C GLY A 70 8.30 -8.14 15.31
N LEU A 71 8.33 -9.25 16.06
CA LEU A 71 7.92 -10.56 15.52
C LEU A 71 6.42 -10.63 15.26
N ASP A 72 5.60 -10.16 16.20
CA ASP A 72 4.14 -10.15 16.03
C ASP A 72 3.74 -9.26 14.85
N GLY A 73 4.36 -8.07 14.73
CA GLY A 73 4.18 -7.17 13.60
C GLY A 73 4.51 -7.83 12.27
N SER A 74 5.63 -8.56 12.18
CA SER A 74 6.04 -9.24 10.95
C SER A 74 5.04 -10.31 10.46
N ILE A 75 4.30 -10.97 11.35
CA ILE A 75 3.24 -11.93 10.97
C ILE A 75 2.12 -11.18 10.26
N VAL A 76 1.65 -10.09 10.87
CA VAL A 76 0.56 -9.27 10.31
C VAL A 76 0.96 -8.72 8.93
N LEU A 77 2.21 -8.29 8.77
CA LEU A 77 2.73 -7.83 7.48
C LEU A 77 2.69 -8.93 6.41
N LEU A 78 3.14 -10.14 6.74
CA LEU A 78 3.13 -11.27 5.82
C LEU A 78 1.70 -11.68 5.43
N ASP A 79 0.78 -11.74 6.39
CA ASP A 79 -0.62 -12.08 6.15
C ASP A 79 -1.29 -11.07 5.20
N VAL A 80 -1.09 -9.77 5.46
CA VAL A 80 -1.66 -8.70 4.63
C VAL A 80 -1.03 -8.68 3.24
N CYS A 81 0.29 -8.89 3.16
CA CYS A 81 1.00 -8.98 1.88
C CYS A 81 0.52 -10.19 1.06
N SER A 82 0.29 -11.34 1.70
CA SER A 82 -0.29 -12.52 1.04
C SER A 82 -1.70 -12.24 0.50
N ILE A 83 -2.56 -11.59 1.29
CA ILE A 83 -3.90 -11.18 0.84
C ILE A 83 -3.80 -10.22 -0.35
N ALA A 84 -2.88 -9.25 -0.31
CA ALA A 84 -2.68 -8.29 -1.40
C ALA A 84 -2.24 -8.98 -2.70
N LYS A 85 -1.34 -9.98 -2.62
CA LYS A 85 -0.97 -10.82 -3.77
C LYS A 85 -2.19 -11.53 -4.35
N ASP A 86 -2.94 -12.25 -3.53
CA ASP A 86 -4.13 -12.99 -3.98
C ASP A 86 -5.17 -12.06 -4.64
N VAL A 87 -5.32 -10.85 -4.10
CA VAL A 87 -6.21 -9.81 -4.64
C VAL A 87 -5.74 -9.35 -6.02
N LEU A 88 -4.44 -9.10 -6.20
CA LEU A 88 -3.87 -8.69 -7.49
C LEU A 88 -4.02 -9.82 -8.52
N SER A 89 -3.65 -11.05 -8.18
CA SER A 89 -3.76 -12.21 -9.07
C SER A 89 -5.21 -12.44 -9.50
N GLN A 90 -6.17 -12.43 -8.56
CA GLN A 90 -7.60 -12.59 -8.88
C GLN A 90 -8.14 -11.46 -9.75
N MET A 91 -7.76 -10.21 -9.48
CA MET A 91 -8.18 -9.08 -10.30
C MET A 91 -7.61 -9.19 -11.71
N LYS A 92 -6.32 -9.50 -11.84
CA LYS A 92 -5.63 -9.70 -13.13
C LYS A 92 -6.30 -10.80 -13.94
N GLN A 93 -6.57 -11.94 -13.32
CA GLN A 93 -7.26 -13.04 -13.98
C GLN A 93 -8.67 -12.64 -14.44
N SER A 94 -9.46 -11.92 -13.62
CA SER A 94 -10.78 -11.45 -14.03
C SER A 94 -10.72 -10.47 -15.22
N VAL A 95 -9.68 -9.64 -15.29
CA VAL A 95 -9.42 -8.73 -16.42
C VAL A 95 -9.10 -9.53 -17.68
N GLN A 96 -8.23 -10.53 -17.59
CA GLN A 96 -7.85 -11.39 -18.72
C GLN A 96 -9.03 -12.22 -19.25
N GLU A 97 -9.84 -12.78 -18.36
CA GLU A 97 -11.07 -13.50 -18.70
C GLU A 97 -12.04 -12.60 -19.47
N LEU A 98 -12.30 -11.39 -18.97
CA LEU A 98 -13.15 -10.42 -19.66
C LEU A 98 -12.59 -10.01 -21.02
N GLN A 99 -11.27 -9.74 -21.12
CA GLN A 99 -10.64 -9.46 -22.41
C GLN A 99 -10.82 -10.61 -23.41
N SER A 100 -10.67 -11.85 -22.93
CA SER A 100 -10.83 -13.04 -23.75
C SER A 100 -12.27 -13.23 -24.20
N SER A 101 -13.25 -12.99 -23.32
CA SER A 101 -14.68 -13.03 -23.66
C SER A 101 -14.98 -12.03 -24.78
N ILE A 102 -14.54 -10.77 -24.61
CA ILE A 102 -14.78 -9.70 -25.57
C ILE A 102 -14.20 -10.07 -26.95
N ARG A 103 -12.98 -10.61 -27.00
CA ARG A 103 -12.34 -11.08 -28.24
C ARG A 103 -13.13 -12.21 -28.90
N ARG A 104 -13.71 -13.11 -28.10
CA ARG A 104 -14.58 -14.21 -28.57
C ARG A 104 -16.00 -13.74 -28.93
N ARG A 105 -16.28 -12.43 -28.85
CA ARG A 105 -17.62 -11.84 -29.02
C ARG A 105 -18.64 -12.36 -27.99
N SER A 106 -18.15 -12.88 -26.86
CA SER A 106 -18.92 -13.16 -25.65
C SER A 106 -18.91 -11.93 -24.73
N ASN A 107 -19.98 -11.68 -23.99
CA ASN A 107 -20.10 -10.53 -23.10
C ASN A 107 -20.22 -10.97 -21.63
N GLU A 108 -19.14 -11.50 -21.06
CA GLU A 108 -19.07 -11.99 -19.67
C GLU A 108 -18.79 -10.85 -18.67
N VAL A 109 -19.41 -9.70 -18.91
CA VAL A 109 -19.29 -8.52 -18.02
C VAL A 109 -19.90 -8.80 -16.66
N SER A 110 -20.96 -9.62 -16.58
CA SER A 110 -21.58 -10.04 -15.32
C SER A 110 -20.61 -10.79 -14.42
N GLU A 111 -19.85 -11.73 -14.99
CA GLU A 111 -18.89 -12.59 -14.33
C GLU A 111 -17.74 -11.75 -13.77
N TYR A 112 -17.17 -10.86 -14.59
CA TYR A 112 -16.18 -9.88 -14.14
C TYR A 112 -16.70 -9.04 -12.97
N MET A 113 -17.95 -8.54 -13.06
CA MET A 113 -18.54 -7.72 -12.00
C MET A 113 -18.78 -8.53 -10.70
N ILE A 114 -19.11 -9.81 -10.81
CA ILE A 114 -19.25 -10.72 -9.65
C ILE A 114 -17.89 -10.96 -9.00
N SER A 115 -16.88 -11.36 -9.78
CA SER A 115 -15.51 -11.58 -9.30
C SER A 115 -14.96 -10.33 -8.60
N ARG A 116 -15.15 -9.18 -9.23
CA ARG A 116 -14.77 -7.89 -8.65
C ARG A 116 -15.46 -7.62 -7.31
N LYS A 117 -16.77 -7.85 -7.19
CA LYS A 117 -17.49 -7.68 -5.92
C LYS A 117 -16.92 -8.59 -4.81
N LYS A 118 -16.55 -9.83 -5.15
CA LYS A 118 -15.90 -10.77 -4.21
C LYS A 118 -14.53 -10.23 -3.77
N ILE A 119 -13.67 -9.85 -4.71
CA ILE A 119 -12.36 -9.24 -4.43
C ILE A 119 -12.51 -8.02 -3.51
N THR A 120 -13.46 -7.14 -3.83
CA THR A 120 -13.70 -5.93 -3.03
C THR A 120 -14.21 -6.26 -1.61
N LYS A 121 -14.91 -7.39 -1.42
CA LYS A 121 -15.32 -7.84 -0.08
C LYS A 121 -14.11 -8.32 0.73
N VAL A 122 -13.20 -9.06 0.11
CA VAL A 122 -11.94 -9.50 0.74
C VAL A 122 -11.10 -8.29 1.17
N ILE A 123 -10.90 -7.32 0.25
CA ILE A 123 -10.17 -6.08 0.55
C ILE A 123 -10.77 -5.34 1.74
N ARG A 124 -12.09 -5.14 1.75
CA ARG A 124 -12.76 -4.41 2.85
C ARG A 124 -12.63 -5.13 4.18
N LYS A 125 -12.68 -6.46 4.18
CA LYS A 125 -12.46 -7.27 5.38
C LYS A 125 -11.04 -7.04 5.91
N CYS A 126 -10.04 -7.22 5.05
CA CYS A 126 -8.63 -7.01 5.41
C CYS A 126 -8.38 -5.60 5.99
N ILE A 127 -8.84 -4.54 5.32
CA ILE A 127 -8.69 -3.16 5.79
C ILE A 127 -9.43 -2.92 7.12
N SER A 128 -10.58 -3.55 7.32
CA SER A 128 -11.31 -3.47 8.59
C SER A 128 -10.54 -4.15 9.72
N ASP A 129 -9.99 -5.33 9.47
CA ASP A 129 -9.22 -6.10 10.45
C ASP A 129 -7.96 -5.30 10.85
N LEU A 130 -7.27 -4.66 9.89
CA LEU A 130 -6.15 -3.76 10.17
C LEU A 130 -6.50 -2.60 11.11
N LYS A 131 -7.69 -2.01 10.96
CA LYS A 131 -8.14 -0.88 11.78
C LYS A 131 -8.46 -1.29 13.21
N ASN A 132 -8.96 -2.51 13.39
CA ASN A 132 -9.30 -3.06 14.70
C ASN A 132 -8.07 -3.49 15.51
N ASN A 133 -6.94 -3.78 14.84
CA ASN A 133 -5.71 -4.25 15.46
C ASN A 133 -4.72 -3.13 15.88
N LYS A 134 -5.09 -1.84 15.74
CA LYS A 134 -4.26 -0.72 16.19
C LYS A 134 -4.25 -0.62 17.72
N LYS A 135 -3.38 -1.37 18.40
CA LYS A 135 -3.04 -1.14 19.80
C LYS A 135 -2.26 0.18 19.91
N VAL A 136 -2.68 1.04 20.86
CA VAL A 136 -1.98 2.28 21.20
C VAL A 136 -0.82 1.90 22.10
N ASP A 137 0.33 1.59 21.50
CA ASP A 137 1.59 1.53 22.25
C ASP A 137 2.21 2.93 22.33
N THR A 138 2.79 3.23 23.48
CA THR A 138 3.29 4.57 23.82
C THR A 138 4.76 4.76 23.40
N GLU A 139 5.44 3.69 23.00
CA GLU A 139 6.85 3.72 22.57
C GLU A 139 6.97 3.49 21.07
N VAL A 140 7.34 4.55 20.34
CA VAL A 140 7.57 4.50 18.89
C VAL A 140 9.00 4.05 18.64
N THR A 141 9.18 2.77 18.32
CA THR A 141 10.47 2.25 17.83
C THR A 141 10.57 2.41 16.31
N ILE A 142 11.79 2.46 15.78
CA ILE A 142 12.03 2.51 14.32
C ILE A 142 11.38 1.32 13.62
N LEU A 143 11.47 0.12 14.19
CA LEU A 143 10.83 -1.08 13.62
C LEU A 143 9.30 -0.96 13.60
N ARG A 144 8.71 -0.35 14.62
CA ARG A 144 7.27 -0.07 14.63
C ARG A 144 6.87 0.93 13.55
N GLU A 145 7.72 1.93 13.31
CA GLU A 145 7.51 2.91 12.24
C GLU A 145 7.61 2.28 10.84
N VAL A 146 8.55 1.34 10.64
CA VAL A 146 8.65 0.50 9.43
C VAL A 146 7.39 -0.32 9.23
N GLU A 147 6.90 -0.98 10.27
CA GLU A 147 5.67 -1.79 10.20
C GLU A 147 4.47 -0.93 9.80
N VAL A 148 4.25 0.21 10.49
CA VAL A 148 3.14 1.12 10.21
C VAL A 148 3.22 1.67 8.78
N THR A 149 4.41 2.03 8.32
CA THR A 149 4.63 2.54 6.96
C THR A 149 4.35 1.45 5.91
N THR A 150 4.80 0.23 6.17
CA THR A 150 4.53 -0.93 5.31
C THR A 150 3.03 -1.20 5.20
N LEU A 151 2.32 -1.21 6.34
CA LEU A 151 0.87 -1.40 6.38
C LEU A 151 0.12 -0.29 5.62
N ALA A 152 0.57 0.97 5.72
CA ALA A 152 -0.03 2.08 5.00
C ALA A 152 0.09 1.90 3.48
N VAL A 153 1.26 1.48 2.97
CA VAL A 153 1.46 1.21 1.54
C VAL A 153 0.60 0.03 1.07
N LEU A 154 0.51 -1.06 1.86
CA LEU A 154 -0.36 -2.19 1.55
C LEU A 154 -1.86 -1.80 1.58
N GLU A 155 -2.29 -0.96 2.52
CA GLU A 155 -3.65 -0.41 2.55
C GLU A 155 -3.94 0.45 1.31
N SER A 156 -2.98 1.27 0.86
CA SER A 156 -3.08 2.07 -0.36
C SER A 156 -3.18 1.19 -1.61
N LEU A 157 -2.39 0.12 -1.71
CA LEU A 157 -2.46 -0.87 -2.79
C LEU A 157 -3.82 -1.57 -2.85
N LEU A 158 -4.30 -2.08 -1.71
CA LEU A 158 -5.61 -2.72 -1.61
C LEU A 158 -6.74 -1.74 -1.95
N SER A 159 -6.64 -0.49 -1.50
CA SER A 159 -7.61 0.57 -1.79
C SER A 159 -7.65 0.94 -3.27
N PHE A 160 -6.50 0.93 -3.95
CA PHE A 160 -6.41 1.12 -5.40
C PHE A 160 -7.22 0.07 -6.17
N VAL A 161 -7.10 -1.22 -5.79
CA VAL A 161 -7.85 -2.32 -6.42
C VAL A 161 -9.35 -2.24 -6.12
N SER A 162 -9.74 -1.84 -4.91
CA SER A 162 -11.16 -1.70 -4.52
C SER A 162 -11.86 -0.49 -5.16
N GLU A 163 -11.10 0.48 -5.68
CA GLU A 163 -11.46 1.89 -5.85
C GLU A 163 -11.67 2.64 -4.52
N PRO A 164 -11.23 3.91 -4.42
CA PRO A 164 -11.80 4.84 -3.47
C PRO A 164 -13.29 4.94 -3.76
N LYS A 165 -14.16 4.84 -2.73
CA LYS A 165 -15.56 5.24 -2.90
C LYS A 165 -15.55 6.67 -3.44
N GLN A 166 -15.94 6.85 -4.70
CA GLN A 166 -16.47 8.14 -5.10
C GLN A 166 -17.65 8.35 -4.15
N LYS A 167 -17.53 9.32 -3.25
CA LYS A 167 -18.62 9.68 -2.36
C LYS A 167 -19.74 10.16 -3.28
N ASN A 168 -20.62 9.26 -3.68
CA ASN A 168 -21.93 9.62 -4.19
C ASN A 168 -22.72 10.15 -2.99
N SER A 169 -22.29 11.30 -2.48
CA SER A 169 -23.08 12.15 -1.62
C SER A 169 -24.15 12.75 -2.51
N LEU A 170 -25.26 12.02 -2.65
CA LEU A 170 -26.50 12.57 -3.19
C LEU A 170 -27.21 13.45 -2.15
N ILE A 171 -26.57 13.79 -1.02
CA ILE A 171 -27.15 14.59 0.07
C ILE A 171 -26.16 15.63 0.65
N SER A 172 -25.33 16.28 -0.19
CA SER A 172 -24.56 17.45 0.25
C SER A 172 -24.76 18.64 -0.68
N LYS A 173 -26.03 19.01 -0.90
CA LYS A 173 -26.43 20.32 -1.42
C LYS A 173 -26.90 21.30 -0.35
N LEU A 174 -26.64 21.02 0.93
CA LEU A 174 -26.95 21.95 2.01
C LEU A 174 -25.81 21.93 3.03
N MET A 175 -25.29 23.12 3.34
CA MET A 175 -24.14 23.44 4.20
C MET A 175 -22.81 23.63 3.45
N LEU A 176 -22.71 24.79 2.77
CA LEU A 176 -21.44 25.47 2.54
C LEU A 176 -20.97 26.08 3.86
N THR A 177 -19.98 25.46 4.50
CA THR A 177 -19.18 26.14 5.53
C THR A 177 -17.71 25.84 5.28
N LYS A 178 -17.13 26.69 4.43
CA LYS A 178 -15.77 27.25 4.50
C LYS A 178 -14.71 26.31 5.11
N GLN A 179 -14.16 25.41 4.31
CA GLN A 179 -12.77 25.00 4.47
C GLN A 179 -12.09 24.88 3.11
N VAL A 180 -10.86 25.38 3.08
CA VAL A 180 -10.01 25.71 1.95
C VAL A 180 -10.03 24.64 0.86
N ALA A 181 -10.29 25.11 -0.36
CA ALA A 181 -10.20 24.33 -1.58
C ALA A 181 -8.77 23.78 -1.76
N ASN A 182 -8.56 22.52 -1.39
CA ASN A 182 -7.52 21.75 -2.03
C ASN A 182 -8.11 21.20 -3.33
N LYS A 183 -7.70 21.76 -4.47
CA LYS A 183 -7.94 21.18 -5.80
C LYS A 183 -7.18 19.84 -5.86
N CYS A 184 -7.72 18.79 -5.24
CA CYS A 184 -7.31 17.45 -5.61
C CYS A 184 -7.94 17.20 -6.98
N ASN A 185 -7.12 17.36 -8.02
CA ASN A 185 -7.43 16.91 -9.35
C ASN A 185 -7.66 15.40 -9.22
N GLU A 186 -8.92 15.00 -9.07
CA GLU A 186 -9.34 13.64 -8.73
C GLU A 186 -9.00 12.75 -9.94
N LYS A 187 -7.73 12.32 -10.01
CA LYS A 187 -7.25 11.35 -10.98
C LYS A 187 -8.00 10.06 -10.66
N THR A 188 -9.03 9.79 -11.46
CA THR A 188 -9.74 8.52 -11.41
C THR A 188 -8.74 7.38 -11.57
N SER A 189 -8.77 6.42 -10.65
CA SER A 189 -7.86 5.27 -10.72
C SER A 189 -8.10 4.50 -12.01
N GLU A 190 -7.07 3.80 -12.49
CA GLU A 190 -7.09 2.95 -13.68
C GLU A 190 -8.23 1.93 -13.59
N VAL A 191 -8.39 1.37 -12.39
CA VAL A 191 -9.48 0.48 -12.02
C VAL A 191 -10.85 1.14 -12.21
N ALA A 192 -11.02 2.42 -11.82
CA ALA A 192 -12.25 3.20 -12.01
C ALA A 192 -12.55 3.51 -13.48
N LYS A 193 -11.51 3.79 -14.27
CA LYS A 193 -11.63 4.01 -15.72
C LYS A 193 -12.13 2.75 -16.41
N VAL A 194 -11.52 1.59 -16.11
CA VAL A 194 -11.95 0.29 -16.63
C VAL A 194 -13.40 0.02 -16.23
N ASN A 195 -13.77 0.25 -14.98
CA ASN A 195 -15.14 0.02 -14.53
C ASN A 195 -16.18 0.85 -15.27
N THR A 196 -15.88 2.12 -15.50
CA THR A 196 -16.75 3.02 -16.26
C THR A 196 -16.87 2.55 -17.71
N ALA A 197 -15.74 2.13 -18.31
CA ALA A 197 -15.70 1.60 -19.67
C ALA A 197 -16.48 0.27 -19.81
N VAL A 198 -16.33 -0.64 -18.85
CA VAL A 198 -17.05 -1.92 -18.82
C VAL A 198 -18.56 -1.72 -18.63
N LYS A 199 -18.99 -0.77 -17.79
CA LYS A 199 -20.41 -0.38 -17.67
C LYS A 199 -20.97 0.30 -18.92
N ALA A 200 -20.11 0.93 -19.72
CA ALA A 200 -20.50 1.50 -21.01
C ALA A 200 -20.62 0.41 -22.09
N LEU A 201 -19.79 -0.64 -22.01
CA LEU A 201 -19.83 -1.79 -22.93
C LEU A 201 -21.20 -2.49 -22.90
N THR A 202 -21.84 -2.60 -21.74
CA THR A 202 -23.20 -3.16 -21.62
C THR A 202 -24.26 -2.35 -22.35
N LYS A 203 -23.95 -1.11 -22.74
CA LYS A 203 -24.81 -0.20 -23.53
C LYS A 203 -24.43 -0.17 -25.02
N GLY A 204 -23.54 -1.06 -25.48
CA GLY A 204 -23.12 -1.16 -26.89
C GLY A 204 -22.02 -0.19 -27.32
N ILE A 205 -21.26 0.38 -26.37
CA ILE A 205 -20.21 1.38 -26.65
C ILE A 205 -18.86 0.72 -27.02
N GLU A 206 -18.11 1.36 -27.94
CA GLU A 206 -16.79 1.03 -28.51
C GLU A 206 -15.95 -0.02 -27.74
N VAL A 207 -16.02 -1.27 -28.21
CA VAL A 207 -15.22 -2.43 -27.77
C VAL A 207 -13.71 -2.12 -27.74
N ASN A 208 -13.21 -1.43 -28.77
CA ASN A 208 -11.79 -1.11 -28.93
C ASN A 208 -11.24 -0.26 -27.76
N LYS A 209 -12.03 0.67 -27.24
CA LYS A 209 -11.62 1.52 -26.12
C LYS A 209 -11.54 0.72 -24.83
N VAL A 210 -12.52 -0.14 -24.57
CA VAL A 210 -12.56 -1.02 -23.39
C VAL A 210 -11.37 -1.97 -23.37
N GLN A 211 -11.07 -2.60 -24.51
CA GLN A 211 -9.96 -3.54 -24.63
C GLN A 211 -8.60 -2.88 -24.37
N LYS A 212 -8.37 -1.66 -24.87
CA LYS A 212 -7.16 -0.88 -24.56
C LYS A 212 -7.04 -0.59 -23.07
N THR A 213 -8.13 -0.17 -22.42
CA THR A 213 -8.13 0.10 -20.98
C THR A 213 -7.93 -1.15 -20.13
N LEU A 214 -8.51 -2.28 -20.53
CA LEU A 214 -8.31 -3.56 -19.86
C LEU A 214 -6.86 -4.02 -19.97
N LYS A 215 -6.24 -3.87 -21.14
CA LYS A 215 -4.83 -4.24 -21.34
C LYS A 215 -3.89 -3.37 -20.50
N ALA A 216 -4.14 -2.06 -20.44
CA ALA A 216 -3.36 -1.18 -19.58
C ALA A 216 -3.47 -1.58 -18.10
N LEU A 217 -4.68 -1.87 -17.62
CA LEU A 217 -4.88 -2.32 -16.23
C LEU A 217 -4.20 -3.68 -15.96
N GLU A 218 -4.27 -4.63 -16.89
CA GLU A 218 -3.59 -5.92 -16.77
C GLU A 218 -2.08 -5.75 -16.57
N MET A 219 -1.43 -4.91 -17.41
CA MET A 219 0.01 -4.63 -17.27
C MET A 219 0.32 -3.98 -15.93
N THR A 220 -0.49 -3.02 -15.49
CA THR A 220 -0.31 -2.39 -14.17
C THR A 220 -0.46 -3.39 -13.02
N LEU A 221 -1.41 -4.33 -13.12
CA LEU A 221 -1.58 -5.35 -12.09
C LEU A 221 -0.40 -6.32 -12.06
N GLU A 222 0.15 -6.68 -13.22
CA GLU A 222 1.37 -7.50 -13.33
C GLU A 222 2.56 -6.80 -12.66
N ASP A 223 2.85 -5.54 -13.02
CA ASP A 223 3.98 -4.79 -12.46
C ASP A 223 3.89 -4.67 -10.93
N LEU A 224 2.68 -4.46 -10.40
CA LEU A 224 2.44 -4.38 -8.96
C LEU A 224 2.57 -5.75 -8.28
N GLU A 225 2.11 -6.82 -8.91
CA GLU A 225 2.20 -8.19 -8.39
C GLU A 225 3.66 -8.65 -8.32
N ASP A 226 4.44 -8.41 -9.37
CA ASP A 226 5.87 -8.72 -9.43
C ASP A 226 6.64 -7.98 -8.34
N LYS A 227 6.37 -6.68 -8.16
CA LYS A 227 7.07 -5.90 -7.13
C LYS A 227 6.66 -6.30 -5.72
N LEU A 228 5.37 -6.62 -5.50
CA LEU A 228 4.87 -7.12 -4.22
C LEU A 228 5.47 -8.49 -3.87
N GLU A 229 5.71 -9.34 -4.86
CA GLU A 229 6.41 -10.61 -4.66
C GLU A 229 7.86 -10.42 -4.15
N VAL A 230 8.57 -9.41 -4.68
CA VAL A 230 9.91 -9.05 -4.18
C VAL A 230 9.81 -8.60 -2.72
N LEU A 231 8.87 -7.70 -2.40
CA LEU A 231 8.65 -7.25 -1.03
C LEU A 231 8.31 -8.41 -0.08
N PHE A 232 7.46 -9.36 -0.51
CA PHE A 232 7.11 -10.54 0.28
C PHE A 232 8.34 -11.38 0.66
N ARG A 233 9.28 -11.56 -0.29
CA ARG A 233 10.56 -12.23 0.00
C ARG A 233 11.40 -11.45 1.02
N CYS A 234 11.46 -10.12 0.92
CA CYS A 234 12.16 -9.29 1.90
C CYS A 234 11.54 -9.41 3.30
N LEU A 235 10.22 -9.43 3.42
CA LEU A 235 9.51 -9.62 4.70
C LEU A 235 9.83 -10.98 5.34
N ILE A 236 9.88 -12.05 4.53
CA ILE A 236 10.27 -13.39 5.02
C ILE A 236 11.71 -13.34 5.54
N LYS A 237 12.64 -12.79 4.75
CA LYS A 237 14.06 -12.67 5.14
C LYS A 237 14.19 -11.91 6.47
N ASN A 238 13.54 -10.76 6.57
CA ASN A 238 13.59 -9.93 7.77
C ASN A 238 13.03 -10.65 9.01
N ARG A 239 11.91 -11.37 8.86
CA ARG A 239 11.36 -12.21 9.93
C ARG A 239 12.34 -13.29 10.38
N VAL A 240 13.02 -13.96 9.44
CA VAL A 240 14.04 -14.97 9.78
C VAL A 240 15.18 -14.32 10.57
N SER A 241 15.64 -13.14 10.18
CA SER A 241 16.69 -12.41 10.90
C SER A 241 16.27 -12.00 12.31
N LEU A 242 15.04 -11.51 12.50
CA LEU A 242 14.47 -11.26 13.82
C LEU A 242 14.43 -12.52 14.69
N LEU A 243 13.97 -13.65 14.13
CA LEU A 243 13.92 -14.94 14.84
C LEU A 243 15.32 -15.42 15.24
N ASN A 244 16.32 -15.24 14.39
CA ASN A 244 17.68 -15.65 14.69
C ASN A 244 18.26 -14.83 15.85
N ILE A 245 18.03 -13.52 15.89
CA ILE A 245 18.53 -12.64 16.95
C ILE A 245 17.88 -12.97 18.31
N LEU A 246 16.59 -13.29 18.33
CA LEU A 246 15.86 -13.61 19.57
C LEU A 246 16.18 -15.00 20.13
N ASN A 247 16.73 -15.89 19.31
CA ASN A 247 17.14 -17.24 19.71
C ASN A 247 18.65 -17.36 20.01
N GLN A 248 19.40 -16.24 19.97
CA GLN A 248 20.85 -16.17 20.20
C GLN A 248 21.18 -15.90 21.67
#